data_AF-A0AA38U1Y2-F1
#
_entry.id   AF-A0AA38U1Y2-F1
#
_cell.length_a   1.000
_cell.length_b   1.000
_cell.length_c   1.000
_cell.angle_alpha   90.00
_cell.angle_beta   90.00
_cell.angle_gamma   90.00
#
_symmetry.space_group_name_H-M   'P 1'
#
loop_
_entity.id
_entity.type
_entity.pdbx_description
1 polymer ?
#
loop_
_entity_poly.entity_id
_entity_poly.type
_entity_poly.pdbx_seq_one_letter_code
_entity_poly.pdbx_strand_id
1 'polypeptide(L)'
;KLEMRPRMLSPRTIPTKELFTLDIDDSIWDDIGLANTDDTLQLPPWLADEQVRTGIKGILLRDRCDEELRHLCHEVQVMREWFADEWEALEKAI
;
A
#
# COMPACT_ATOMS: atom_id res chain seq x y z
N LYS A 1 20.75 33.97 -27.55
CA LYS A 1 21.42 32.88 -26.80
C LYS A 1 20.31 32.01 -26.23
N LEU A 2 20.06 30.84 -26.80
CA LEU A 2 19.07 29.89 -26.29
C LEU A 2 19.73 29.14 -25.12
N GLU A 3 19.21 29.33 -23.91
CA GLU A 3 19.57 28.53 -22.74
C GLU A 3 19.09 27.09 -22.98
N MET A 4 20.03 26.18 -23.25
CA MET A 4 19.74 24.76 -23.29
C MET A 4 19.38 24.30 -21.88
N ARG A 5 18.15 23.83 -21.68
CA ARG A 5 17.75 23.12 -20.46
C ARG A 5 18.76 22.00 -20.19
N PRO A 6 19.22 21.81 -18.94
CA PRO A 6 20.16 20.74 -18.64
C PRO A 6 19.56 19.43 -19.15
N ARG A 7 20.35 18.70 -19.94
CA ARG A 7 19.96 17.42 -20.53
C ARG A 7 19.53 16.52 -19.38
N MET A 8 18.23 16.21 -19.30
CA MET A 8 17.67 15.41 -18.23
C MET A 8 18.28 14.01 -18.36
N LEU A 9 19.21 13.71 -17.46
CA LEU A 9 19.81 12.38 -17.39
C LEU A 9 18.70 11.42 -16.97
N SER A 10 18.49 10.38 -17.78
CA SER A 10 17.59 9.30 -17.37
C SER A 10 18.03 8.82 -15.98
N PRO A 11 17.11 8.67 -15.02
CA PRO A 11 17.42 7.98 -13.77
C PRO A 11 18.09 6.64 -14.10
N ARG A 12 19.08 6.27 -13.29
CA ARG A 12 19.70 4.95 -13.41
C ARG A 12 18.61 3.90 -13.28
N THR A 13 18.65 2.88 -14.13
CA THR A 13 17.73 1.75 -14.07
C THR A 13 17.77 1.16 -12.67
N ILE A 14 16.63 1.18 -11.98
CA ILE A 14 16.51 0.60 -10.65
C ILE A 14 16.52 -0.93 -10.82
N PRO A 15 17.36 -1.66 -10.08
CA PRO A 15 17.38 -3.12 -10.14
C PRO A 15 16.06 -3.68 -9.59
N THR A 16 15.10 -3.98 -10.47
CA THR A 16 13.74 -4.40 -10.08
C THR A 16 13.69 -5.75 -9.37
N LYS A 17 14.68 -6.62 -9.60
CA LYS A 17 14.75 -7.95 -8.98
C LYS A 17 15.00 -7.91 -7.47
N GLU A 18 15.69 -6.89 -6.99
CA GLU A 18 16.08 -6.74 -5.58
C GLU A 18 15.32 -5.59 -4.90
N LEU A 19 14.55 -4.81 -5.67
CA LEU A 19 13.85 -3.65 -5.15
C LEU A 19 12.72 -4.02 -4.17
N PHE A 20 12.16 -5.22 -4.32
CA PHE A 20 11.04 -5.74 -3.53
C PHE A 20 11.35 -7.10 -2.89
N THR A 21 12.63 -7.47 -2.78
CA THR A 21 13.02 -8.70 -2.07
C THR A 21 12.89 -8.58 -0.56
N LEU A 22 12.63 -7.37 -0.06
CA LEU A 22 12.45 -7.11 1.35
C LEU A 22 11.00 -7.42 1.75
N ASP A 23 10.82 -8.50 2.50
CA ASP A 23 9.52 -8.93 3.02
C ASP A 23 9.28 -8.36 4.42
N ILE A 24 8.01 -8.32 4.86
CA ILE A 24 7.63 -7.92 6.22
C ILE A 24 8.11 -8.96 7.25
N ASP A 25 8.25 -10.21 6.82
CA ASP A 25 8.77 -11.32 7.64
C ASP A 25 10.30 -11.35 7.70
N ASP A 26 11.00 -10.44 7.01
CA ASP A 26 12.46 -10.36 7.11
C ASP A 26 12.87 -9.89 8.52
N SER A 27 13.86 -10.56 9.09
CA SER A 27 14.37 -10.30 10.45
C SER A 27 14.93 -8.89 10.68
N ILE A 28 15.07 -8.10 9.62
CA ILE A 28 15.35 -6.67 9.74
C ILE A 28 14.21 -5.93 10.46
N TRP A 29 12.97 -6.43 10.44
CA TRP A 29 11.83 -5.81 11.11
C TRP A 29 11.68 -6.25 12.56
N ASP A 30 12.41 -7.30 12.98
CA ASP A 30 12.29 -7.87 14.32
C ASP A 30 13.00 -7.00 15.38
N ASP A 31 14.16 -6.41 15.07
CA ASP A 31 15.08 -5.91 16.12
C ASP A 31 15.84 -4.62 15.79
N ILE A 32 15.41 -3.78 14.84
CA ILE A 32 16.08 -2.47 14.63
C ILE A 32 15.72 -1.49 15.77
N GLY A 33 16.46 -1.58 16.89
CA GLY A 33 16.74 -0.47 17.79
C GLY A 33 16.00 -0.42 19.14
N LEU A 34 15.33 -1.48 19.59
CA LEU A 34 14.50 -1.43 20.81
C LEU A 34 15.25 -1.69 22.12
N ALA A 35 16.44 -2.28 22.06
CA ALA A 35 17.34 -2.33 23.21
C ALA A 35 18.21 -1.08 23.21
N ASN A 36 17.64 0.06 23.62
CA ASN A 36 18.48 1.15 24.11
C ASN A 36 19.28 0.58 25.29
N THR A 37 20.59 0.69 25.19
CA THR A 37 21.61 0.32 26.17
C THR A 37 21.55 1.15 27.46
N ASP A 38 20.38 1.69 27.80
CA ASP A 38 20.11 2.44 29.02
C ASP A 38 18.67 2.13 29.46
N ASP A 39 18.52 1.36 30.54
CA ASP A 39 17.30 0.78 31.13
C ASP A 39 16.28 1.82 31.66
N THR A 40 16.27 3.06 31.13
CA THR A 40 15.51 4.19 31.70
C THR A 40 14.41 4.76 30.82
N LEU A 41 14.31 4.37 29.54
CA LEU A 41 13.22 4.79 28.66
C LEU A 41 12.13 3.70 28.60
N GLN A 42 11.02 3.93 29.31
CA GLN A 42 9.80 3.13 29.14
C GLN A 42 9.37 3.19 27.66
N LEU A 43 9.46 2.05 26.97
CA LEU A 43 9.01 1.91 25.60
C LEU A 43 7.50 2.20 25.51
N PRO A 44 7.03 2.87 24.44
CA PRO A 44 5.61 3.17 24.31
C PRO A 44 4.80 1.87 24.16
N PRO A 45 3.54 1.82 24.65
CA PRO A 45 2.74 0.58 24.64
C PRO A 45 2.48 0.01 23.25
N TRP A 46 2.35 0.85 22.21
CA TRP A 46 2.20 0.38 20.83
C TRP A 46 3.41 -0.42 20.32
N LEU A 47 4.54 -0.34 21.03
CA LEU A 47 5.78 -1.00 20.71
C LEU A 47 6.10 -2.15 21.66
N ALA A 48 5.79 -2.01 22.95
CA ALA A 48 6.14 -2.99 23.98
C ALA A 48 4.99 -3.95 24.37
N ASP A 49 3.73 -3.56 24.18
CA ASP A 49 2.56 -4.34 24.59
C ASP A 49 1.94 -5.07 23.40
N GLU A 50 1.98 -6.41 23.44
CA GLU A 50 1.44 -7.26 22.38
C GLU A 50 -0.09 -7.13 22.22
N GLN A 51 -0.83 -6.89 23.31
CA GLN A 51 -2.27 -6.68 23.23
C GLN A 51 -2.58 -5.36 22.53
N VAL A 52 -1.80 -4.31 22.81
CA VAL A 52 -1.94 -3.01 22.13
C VAL A 52 -1.61 -3.17 20.65
N ARG A 53 -0.51 -3.84 20.29
CA ARG A 53 -0.15 -4.13 18.89
C ARG A 53 -1.23 -4.91 18.16
N THR A 54 -1.74 -5.97 18.79
CA THR A 54 -2.81 -6.80 18.23
C THR A 54 -4.09 -5.98 18.02
N GLY A 55 -4.44 -5.13 18.99
CA GLY A 55 -5.57 -4.21 18.89
C GLY A 55 -5.43 -3.24 17.71
N ILE A 56 -4.27 -2.60 17.57
CA ILE A 56 -3.98 -1.69 16.45
C ILE A 56 -4.10 -2.43 15.11
N LYS A 57 -3.46 -3.61 14.97
CA LYS A 57 -3.56 -4.44 13.76
C LYS A 57 -5.01 -4.80 13.44
N GLY A 58 -5.80 -5.16 14.45
CA GLY A 58 -7.22 -5.49 14.29
C GLY A 58 -8.06 -4.31 13.79
N ILE A 59 -7.84 -3.10 14.33
CA ILE A 59 -8.53 -1.89 13.88
C ILE A 59 -8.16 -1.57 12.43
N LEU A 60 -6.86 -1.58 12.10
CA LEU A 60 -6.39 -1.31 10.74
C LEU A 60 -6.91 -2.33 9.73
N LEU A 61 -6.97 -3.61 10.12
CA LEU A 61 -7.51 -4.66 9.26
C LEU A 61 -9.00 -4.45 9.00
N ARG A 62 -9.78 -4.13 10.03
CA ARG A 62 -11.21 -3.81 9.89
C ARG A 62 -11.40 -2.63 8.93
N ASP A 63 -10.69 -1.54 9.15
CA ASP A 63 -10.83 -0.32 8.35
C ASP A 63 -10.46 -0.58 6.88
N ARG A 64 -9.43 -1.40 6.63
CA ARG A 64 -9.05 -1.87 5.29
C ARG A 64 -10.13 -2.75 4.66
N CYS A 65 -10.76 -3.65 5.40
CA CYS A 65 -11.88 -4.45 4.89
C CYS A 65 -13.07 -3.57 4.49
N ASP A 66 -13.38 -2.53 5.28
CA ASP A 66 -14.45 -1.58 4.97
C ASP A 66 -14.15 -0.74 3.73
N GLU A 67 -12.88 -0.38 3.53
CA GLU A 67 -12.40 0.27 2.30
C GLU A 67 -12.52 -0.66 1.10
N GLU A 68 -11.96 -1.86 1.18
CA GLU A 68 -11.99 -2.83 0.08
C GLU A 68 -13.43 -3.15 -0.35
N LEU A 69 -14.34 -3.30 0.61
CA LEU A 69 -15.76 -3.54 0.30
C LEU A 69 -16.37 -2.37 -0.47
N ARG A 70 -16.07 -1.12 -0.10
CA ARG A 70 -16.54 0.06 -0.84
C ARG A 70 -15.97 0.10 -2.26
N HIS A 71 -14.69 -0.23 -2.41
CA HIS A 71 -14.05 -0.33 -3.72
C HIS A 71 -14.70 -1.39 -4.61
N LEU A 72 -14.90 -2.60 -4.09
CA LEU A 72 -15.56 -3.69 -4.81
C LEU A 72 -16.99 -3.32 -5.23
N CYS A 73 -17.77 -2.69 -4.34
CA CYS A 73 -19.11 -2.21 -4.69
C CYS A 73 -19.08 -1.20 -5.83
N HIS A 74 -18.13 -0.27 -5.81
CA HIS A 74 -17.96 0.71 -6.88
C HIS A 74 -17.57 0.05 -8.21
N GLU A 75 -16.59 -0.85 -8.20
CA GLU A 75 -16.14 -1.57 -9.41
C GLU A 75 -17.26 -2.40 -10.04
N VAL A 76 -18.03 -3.11 -9.22
CA VAL A 76 -19.20 -3.88 -9.68
C VAL A 76 -20.25 -2.98 -10.32
N GLN A 77 -20.50 -1.81 -9.74
CA GLN A 77 -21.44 -0.84 -10.32
C GLN A 77 -20.95 -0.36 -11.68
N VAL A 78 -19.68 0.07 -11.77
CA VAL A 78 -19.08 0.55 -13.02
C VAL A 78 -19.11 -0.53 -14.10
N MET A 79 -18.77 -1.78 -13.77
CA MET A 79 -18.81 -2.89 -14.74
C MET A 79 -20.23 -3.15 -15.26
N ARG A 80 -21.24 -3.04 -14.40
CA ARG A 80 -22.65 -3.23 -14.80
C ARG A 80 -23.13 -2.12 -15.72
N GLU A 81 -22.82 -0.87 -15.40
CA GLU A 81 -23.15 0.29 -16.22
C GLU A 81 -22.49 0.16 -17.60
N TRP A 82 -21.18 -0.10 -17.63
CA TRP A 82 -20.45 -0.31 -18.88
C TRP A 82 -21.04 -1.45 -19.72
N PHE A 83 -21.35 -2.60 -19.11
CA PHE A 83 -21.93 -3.73 -19.84
C PHE A 83 -23.30 -3.39 -20.43
N ALA A 84 -24.14 -2.64 -19.70
CA ALA A 84 -25.45 -2.21 -20.19
C ALA A 84 -25.32 -1.27 -21.40
N ASP A 85 -24.39 -0.32 -21.33
CA ASP A 85 -24.13 0.63 -22.42
C ASP A 85 -23.62 -0.09 -23.68
N GLU A 86 -22.68 -1.03 -23.52
CA GLU A 86 -22.15 -1.84 -24.63
C GLU A 86 -23.24 -2.74 -25.24
N TRP A 87 -24.10 -3.33 -24.40
CA TRP A 87 -25.21 -4.15 -24.86
C TRP A 87 -26.22 -3.34 -25.68
N GLU A 88 -26.60 -2.16 -25.21
CA GLU A 88 -27.49 -1.25 -25.94
C GLU A 88 -26.88 -0.80 -27.29
N ALA A 89 -25.57 -0.54 -27.32
CA ALA A 89 -24.87 -0.19 -28.54
C ALA A 89 -24.90 -1.32 -29.58
N LEU A 90 -24.75 -2.58 -29.14
CA LEU A 90 -24.85 -3.76 -30.01
C LEU A 90 -26.27 -3.97 -30.55
N GLU A 91 -27.30 -3.82 -29.70
CA GLU A 91 -28.70 -3.94 -30.13
C GLU A 91 -29.06 -2.92 -31.22
N LYS A 92 -28.53 -1.69 -31.12
CA LYS A 92 -28.77 -0.63 -32.13
C LYS A 92 -28.01 -0.85 -33.44
N ALA A 93 -27.00 -1.71 -33.47
CA ALA A 93 -26.18 -1.99 -34.64
C ALA A 93 -26.74 -3.12 -35.53
N ILE A 94 -27.77 -3.83 -35.06
CA ILE A 94 -28.49 -4.92 -35.76
C ILE A 94 -29.75 -4.35 -36.41
#